data_AF-A0A821JYU7-F1
#
_entry.id   AF-A0A821JYU7-F1
#
_cell.length_a   1.000
_cell.length_b   1.000
_cell.length_c   1.000
_cell.angle_alpha   90.00
_cell.angle_beta   90.00
_cell.angle_gamma   90.00
#
_symmetry.space_group_name_H-M   'P 1'
#
loop_
_entity.id
_entity.type
_entity.pdbx_description
1 polymer ?
#
loop_
_entity_poly.entity_id
_entity_poly.type
_entity_poly.pdbx_seq_one_letter_code
_entity_poly.pdbx_strand_id
1 'polypeptide(L)'
;DKLYKLALKQDGFGERPLYSCLVAEDLNDSSSRIVGMCLMFNVYSTWEGKCLHLEDLYIEEDYRKRGIGKAFFSATYQIAVDTNCARLNFNVLNWNTDAIEFYKTRGALDLTEKEGWHMLRVTRQNMELELNKSKND
;
A
#
# COMPACT_ATOMS: atom_id res chain seq x y z
N ASP A 1 11.50 8.54 -15.55
CA ASP A 1 11.82 9.84 -14.94
C ASP A 1 10.71 10.89 -15.14
N LYS A 2 10.44 11.40 -16.35
CA LYS A 2 9.27 12.30 -16.57
C LYS A 2 7.94 11.57 -16.82
N LEU A 3 8.01 10.44 -17.52
CA LEU A 3 6.85 9.59 -17.85
C LEU A 3 6.17 9.01 -16.60
N TYR A 4 6.95 8.50 -15.64
CA TYR A 4 6.40 7.96 -14.38
C TYR A 4 5.69 9.02 -13.53
N LYS A 5 6.17 10.27 -13.51
CA LYS A 5 5.50 11.36 -12.78
C LYS A 5 4.16 11.73 -13.40
N LEU A 6 4.07 11.74 -14.73
CA LEU A 6 2.83 12.00 -15.44
C LEU A 6 1.82 10.87 -15.21
N ALA A 7 2.28 9.61 -15.32
CA ALA A 7 1.47 8.44 -15.02
C ALA A 7 0.95 8.48 -13.58
N LEU A 8 1.83 8.71 -12.60
CA LEU A 8 1.46 8.81 -11.19
C LEU A 8 0.37 9.86 -10.96
N LYS A 9 0.49 11.06 -11.56
CA LYS A 9 -0.53 12.10 -11.45
C LYS A 9 -1.85 11.70 -12.10
N GLN A 10 -1.81 11.12 -13.29
CA GLN A 10 -3.01 10.69 -14.00
C GLN A 10 -3.71 9.54 -13.27
N ASP A 11 -2.94 8.58 -12.77
CA ASP A 11 -3.44 7.40 -12.06
C ASP A 11 -3.95 7.74 -10.66
N GLY A 12 -3.45 8.79 -10.02
CA GLY A 12 -3.90 9.22 -8.68
C GLY A 12 -5.02 10.27 -8.69
N PHE A 13 -5.12 11.07 -9.75
CA PHE A 13 -5.99 12.26 -9.79
C PHE A 13 -6.84 12.38 -11.06
N GLY A 14 -6.82 11.38 -11.94
CA GLY A 14 -7.71 11.29 -13.10
C GLY A 14 -9.15 10.93 -12.72
N GLU A 15 -10.01 10.78 -13.73
CA GLU A 15 -11.44 10.45 -13.52
C GLU A 15 -11.65 9.11 -12.79
N ARG A 16 -10.69 8.19 -12.90
CA ARG A 16 -10.72 6.86 -12.29
C ARG A 16 -9.41 6.61 -11.55
N PRO A 17 -9.25 7.15 -10.34
CA PRO A 17 -8.00 7.00 -9.60
C PRO A 17 -7.77 5.53 -9.23
N LEU A 18 -6.55 5.05 -9.50
CA LEU A 18 -6.08 3.70 -9.18
C LEU A 18 -5.66 3.58 -7.71
N TYR A 19 -5.27 4.68 -7.09
CA TYR A 19 -4.84 4.70 -5.69
C TYR A 19 -5.28 5.99 -4.99
N SER A 20 -5.22 5.96 -3.66
CA SER A 20 -5.36 7.11 -2.78
C SER A 20 -4.09 7.24 -1.95
N CYS A 21 -3.73 8.47 -1.58
CA CYS A 21 -2.53 8.72 -0.79
C CYS A 21 -2.82 9.72 0.32
N LEU A 22 -2.54 9.33 1.56
CA LEU A 22 -2.49 10.24 2.71
C LEU A 22 -1.07 10.79 2.82
N VAL A 23 -0.96 12.05 3.24
CA VAL A 23 0.34 12.71 3.46
C VAL A 23 0.40 13.29 4.87
N ALA A 24 1.59 13.29 5.45
CA ALA A 24 1.88 13.99 6.70
C ALA A 24 2.61 15.28 6.37
N GLU A 25 2.08 16.41 6.83
CA GLU A 25 2.62 17.75 6.61
C GLU A 25 3.23 18.28 7.92
N ASP A 26 4.43 18.87 7.84
CA ASP A 26 5.01 19.62 8.95
C ASP A 26 4.51 21.07 8.93
N LEU A 27 3.58 21.37 9.83
CA LEU A 27 2.99 22.71 9.97
C LEU A 27 3.94 23.74 10.59
N ASN A 28 5.10 23.32 11.13
CA ASN A 28 6.12 24.23 11.64
C ASN A 28 7.05 24.74 10.53
N ASP A 29 7.04 24.08 9.37
CA ASP A 29 7.73 24.52 8.18
C ASP A 29 6.80 25.44 7.37
N SER A 30 7.25 26.66 7.10
CA SER A 30 6.48 27.65 6.32
C SER A 30 6.21 27.22 4.88
N SER A 31 6.86 26.16 4.41
CA SER A 31 6.67 25.57 3.08
C SER A 31 5.66 24.41 3.04
N SER A 32 5.00 24.07 4.15
CA SER A 32 4.05 22.94 4.19
C SER A 32 4.70 21.63 3.74
N ARG A 33 5.89 21.36 4.28
CA ARG A 33 6.72 20.24 3.84
C ARG A 33 6.03 18.91 4.13
N ILE A 34 5.98 18.03 3.12
CA ILE A 34 5.51 16.66 3.28
C ILE A 34 6.63 15.79 3.84
N VAL A 35 6.36 15.13 4.96
CA VAL A 35 7.35 14.35 5.75
C VAL A 35 7.00 12.86 5.84
N GLY A 36 5.88 12.47 5.25
CA GLY A 36 5.48 11.07 5.14
C GLY A 36 4.30 10.87 4.20
N MET A 37 4.10 9.63 3.78
CA MET A 37 3.01 9.22 2.91
C MET A 37 2.49 7.82 3.28
N CYS A 38 1.23 7.57 2.95
CA CYS A 38 0.60 6.26 3.03
C CYS A 38 -0.26 6.07 1.78
N LEU A 39 0.17 5.19 0.88
CA LEU A 39 -0.49 4.89 -0.40
C LEU A 39 -1.30 3.60 -0.30
N MET A 40 -2.53 3.64 -0.79
CA MET A 40 -3.48 2.52 -0.69
C MET A 40 -4.42 2.44 -1.88
N PHE A 41 -4.99 1.27 -2.13
CA PHE A 41 -5.97 1.04 -3.19
C PHE A 41 -6.93 -0.09 -2.82
N ASN A 42 -8.11 -0.10 -3.45
CA ASN A 42 -9.12 -1.14 -3.22
C ASN A 42 -8.71 -2.44 -3.89
N VAL A 43 -8.95 -3.55 -3.20
CA VAL A 43 -8.84 -4.92 -3.73
C VAL A 43 -10.11 -5.70 -3.40
N TYR A 44 -10.28 -6.89 -3.97
CA TYR A 44 -11.47 -7.70 -3.76
C TYR A 44 -11.11 -9.13 -3.37
N SER A 45 -11.73 -9.62 -2.31
CA SER A 45 -11.67 -11.00 -1.85
C SER A 45 -12.89 -11.74 -2.38
N THR A 46 -12.70 -12.90 -3.03
CA THR A 46 -13.81 -13.77 -3.42
C THR A 46 -14.53 -14.38 -2.21
N TRP A 47 -13.91 -14.37 -1.03
CA TRP A 47 -14.48 -14.91 0.21
C TRP A 47 -15.12 -13.84 1.09
N GLU A 48 -14.60 -12.62 1.09
CA GLU A 48 -14.98 -11.57 2.07
C GLU A 48 -15.45 -10.27 1.42
N GLY A 49 -15.40 -10.19 0.10
CA GLY A 49 -15.81 -9.00 -0.65
C GLY A 49 -14.76 -7.89 -0.64
N LYS A 50 -15.23 -6.64 -0.55
CA LYS A 50 -14.39 -5.45 -0.69
C LYS A 50 -13.32 -5.39 0.40
N CYS A 51 -12.09 -5.07 0.01
CA CYS A 51 -10.93 -4.97 0.90
C CYS A 51 -10.07 -3.76 0.50
N LEU A 52 -9.17 -3.36 1.40
CA LEU A 52 -8.18 -2.33 1.12
C LEU A 52 -6.78 -2.96 1.10
N HIS A 53 -5.89 -2.46 0.24
CA HIS A 53 -4.46 -2.79 0.24
C HIS A 53 -3.66 -1.53 0.54
N LEU A 54 -2.75 -1.59 1.52
CA LEU A 54 -1.74 -0.56 1.77
C LEU A 54 -0.47 -1.00 1.05
N GLU A 55 -0.07 -0.21 0.06
CA GLU A 55 1.06 -0.50 -0.83
C GLU A 55 2.38 0.03 -0.26
N ASP A 56 2.37 1.29 0.18
CA ASP A 56 3.56 1.95 0.68
C ASP A 56 3.23 2.84 1.88
N LEU A 57 4.09 2.79 2.90
CA LEU A 57 4.04 3.67 4.05
C LEU A 57 5.47 4.08 4.36
N TYR A 58 5.71 5.38 4.22
CA TYR A 58 7.02 5.96 4.43
C TYR A 58 6.93 7.21 5.29
N ILE A 59 7.89 7.34 6.20
CA ILE A 59 8.07 8.52 7.04
C ILE A 59 9.55 8.85 7.01
N GLU A 60 9.86 10.12 6.74
CA GLU A 60 11.22 10.65 6.81
C GLU A 60 11.85 10.33 8.16
N GLU A 61 13.13 9.99 8.17
CA GLU A 61 13.81 9.41 9.34
C GLU A 61 13.70 10.27 10.59
N ASP A 62 13.93 11.59 10.45
CA ASP A 62 13.85 12.57 11.55
C ASP A 62 12.45 12.73 12.13
N TYR A 63 11.42 12.31 11.40
CA TYR A 63 10.01 12.40 11.79
C TYR A 63 9.45 11.07 12.34
N ARG A 64 10.25 10.00 12.34
CA ARG A 64 9.86 8.71 12.93
C ARG A 64 9.73 8.81 14.44
N LYS A 65 8.99 7.85 15.04
CA LYS A 65 8.71 7.77 16.48
C LYS A 65 7.95 8.98 17.06
N ARG A 66 7.43 9.89 16.22
CA ARG A 66 6.56 11.03 16.60
C ARG A 66 5.06 10.73 16.51
N GLY A 67 4.68 9.46 16.34
CA GLY A 67 3.27 9.04 16.23
C GLY A 67 2.66 9.10 14.81
N ILE A 68 3.39 9.60 13.81
CA ILE A 68 2.90 9.72 12.42
C ILE A 68 2.44 8.38 11.85
N GLY A 69 3.22 7.31 12.03
CA GLY A 69 2.84 5.98 11.54
C GLY A 69 1.55 5.46 12.18
N LYS A 70 1.32 5.75 13.46
CA LYS A 70 0.05 5.42 14.13
C LYS A 70 -1.09 6.23 13.53
N ALA A 71 -0.89 7.52 13.25
CA ALA A 71 -1.89 8.39 12.63
C ALA A 71 -2.28 7.90 11.23
N PHE A 72 -1.30 7.52 10.40
CA PHE A 72 -1.57 6.91 9.09
C PHE A 72 -2.41 5.63 9.21
N PHE A 73 -2.06 4.71 10.11
CA PHE A 73 -2.85 3.49 10.31
C PHE A 73 -4.27 3.79 10.77
N SER A 74 -4.45 4.69 11.73
CA SER A 74 -5.78 5.07 12.20
C SER A 74 -6.63 5.67 11.07
N ALA A 75 -6.05 6.54 10.24
CA ALA A 75 -6.75 7.10 9.09
C ALA A 75 -7.09 6.03 8.03
N THR A 76 -6.16 5.14 7.71
CA THR A 76 -6.40 4.02 6.79
C THR A 76 -7.48 3.06 7.30
N TYR A 77 -7.49 2.77 8.60
CA TYR A 77 -8.54 1.95 9.23
C TYR A 77 -9.90 2.64 9.16
N GLN A 78 -9.96 3.95 9.41
CA GLN A 78 -11.21 4.71 9.28
C GLN A 78 -11.74 4.64 7.85
N ILE A 79 -10.88 4.83 6.84
CA ILE A 79 -11.25 4.68 5.42
C ILE A 79 -11.78 3.28 5.15
N ALA A 80 -11.11 2.23 5.64
CA ALA A 80 -11.55 0.86 5.43
C ALA A 80 -12.94 0.60 6.04
N VAL A 81 -13.17 1.07 7.27
CA VAL A 81 -14.47 0.94 7.96
C VAL A 81 -15.57 1.72 7.24
N ASP A 82 -15.33 3.00 6.94
CA ASP A 82 -16.32 3.87 6.28
C ASP A 82 -16.70 3.38 4.89
N THR A 83 -15.77 2.69 4.22
CA THR A 83 -15.98 2.15 2.88
C THR A 83 -16.42 0.68 2.86
N ASN A 84 -16.75 0.12 4.03
CA ASN A 84 -17.20 -1.26 4.24
C ASN A 84 -16.24 -2.31 3.69
N CYS A 85 -14.94 -2.09 3.91
CA CYS A 85 -13.90 -3.07 3.62
C CYS A 85 -13.82 -4.12 4.73
N ALA A 86 -13.81 -5.39 4.37
CA ALA A 86 -13.71 -6.50 5.31
C ALA A 86 -12.34 -6.59 5.99
N ARG A 87 -11.27 -6.19 5.29
CA ARG A 87 -9.89 -6.21 5.80
C ARG A 87 -8.98 -5.22 5.10
N LEU A 88 -7.84 -4.95 5.75
CA LEU A 88 -6.67 -4.28 5.20
C LEU A 88 -5.56 -5.31 4.98
N ASN A 89 -4.99 -5.34 3.77
CA ASN A 89 -3.82 -6.14 3.42
C ASN A 89 -2.61 -5.25 3.19
N PHE A 90 -1.43 -5.76 3.50
CA PHE A 90 -0.16 -5.14 3.14
C PHE A 90 0.94 -6.17 3.24
N ASN A 91 2.09 -5.85 2.65
CA ASN A 91 3.27 -6.70 2.68
C ASN A 91 4.37 -6.01 3.48
N VAL A 92 5.16 -6.81 4.20
CA VAL A 92 6.32 -6.33 4.92
C VAL A 92 7.51 -7.22 4.57
N LEU A 93 8.67 -6.62 4.37
CA LEU A 93 9.89 -7.37 4.11
C LEU A 93 10.28 -8.15 5.37
N ASN A 94 10.62 -9.43 5.19
CA ASN A 94 10.89 -10.37 6.29
C ASN A 94 11.96 -9.89 7.29
N TRP A 95 12.93 -9.10 6.82
CA TRP A 95 13.99 -8.55 7.65
C TRP A 95 13.55 -7.36 8.52
N ASN A 96 12.37 -6.79 8.27
CA ASN A 96 11.87 -5.61 8.98
C ASN A 96 11.07 -6.01 10.23
N THR A 97 11.76 -6.63 11.18
CA THR A 97 11.18 -7.15 12.43
C THR A 97 10.48 -6.06 13.24
N ASP A 98 11.03 -4.85 13.27
CA ASP A 98 10.45 -3.71 13.98
C ASP A 98 9.08 -3.32 13.41
N ALA A 99 8.94 -3.31 12.08
CA ALA A 99 7.65 -3.06 11.44
C ALA A 99 6.67 -4.20 11.67
N ILE A 100 7.13 -5.47 11.57
CA ILE A 100 6.29 -6.65 11.82
C ILE A 100 5.69 -6.58 13.23
N GLU A 101 6.49 -6.34 14.26
CA GLU A 101 6.00 -6.22 15.63
C GLU A 101 5.08 -5.00 15.82
N PHE A 102 5.43 -3.86 15.20
CA PHE A 102 4.56 -2.69 15.18
C PHE A 102 3.17 -3.01 14.59
N TYR A 103 3.08 -3.84 13.54
CA TYR A 103 1.82 -4.25 12.93
C TYR A 103 1.08 -5.29 13.77
N LYS A 104 1.76 -6.31 14.31
CA LYS A 104 1.17 -7.34 15.18
C LYS A 104 0.50 -6.72 16.40
N THR A 105 1.14 -5.75 17.05
CA THR A 105 0.55 -4.98 18.16
C THR A 105 -0.69 -4.15 17.79
N ARG A 106 -1.03 -4.04 16.50
CA ARG A 106 -2.20 -3.32 15.94
C ARG A 106 -3.20 -4.24 15.25
N GLY A 107 -3.15 -5.53 15.55
CA GLY A 107 -4.11 -6.52 15.08
C GLY A 107 -3.77 -7.17 13.73
N ALA A 108 -2.59 -6.90 13.17
CA ALA A 108 -2.14 -7.60 11.97
C ALA A 108 -1.79 -9.06 12.28
N LEU A 109 -2.12 -9.95 11.34
CA LEU A 109 -1.74 -11.36 11.37
C LEU A 109 -0.77 -11.62 10.21
N ASP A 110 0.30 -12.36 10.47
CA ASP A 110 1.21 -12.79 9.41
C ASP A 110 0.58 -13.98 8.66
N LEU A 111 0.11 -13.74 7.44
CA LEU A 111 -0.52 -14.76 6.61
C LEU A 111 0.48 -15.74 6.01
N THR A 112 1.75 -15.35 5.86
CA THR A 112 2.81 -16.26 5.42
C THR A 112 3.02 -17.33 6.49
N GLU A 113 3.13 -16.92 7.75
CA GLU A 113 3.29 -17.83 8.90
C GLU A 113 2.01 -18.64 9.17
N LYS A 114 0.83 -18.01 9.09
CA LYS A 114 -0.44 -18.64 9.48
C LYS A 114 -1.06 -19.55 8.42
N GLU A 115 -0.94 -19.17 7.15
CA GLU A 115 -1.67 -19.81 6.04
C GLU A 115 -0.74 -20.31 4.93
N GLY A 116 0.55 -19.94 4.93
CA GLY A 116 1.52 -20.43 3.96
C GLY A 116 1.39 -19.81 2.56
N TRP A 117 0.83 -18.61 2.45
CA TRP A 117 0.72 -17.92 1.16
C TRP A 117 2.08 -17.51 0.61
N HIS A 118 2.27 -17.71 -0.70
CA HIS A 118 3.42 -17.19 -1.44
C HIS A 118 3.03 -16.00 -2.29
N MET A 119 3.83 -14.92 -2.24
CA MET A 119 3.72 -13.83 -3.19
C MET A 119 4.44 -14.20 -4.48
N LEU A 120 3.70 -14.31 -5.57
CA LEU A 120 4.23 -14.56 -6.91
C LEU A 120 4.05 -13.32 -7.79
N ARG A 121 4.98 -13.09 -8.72
CA ARG A 121 4.93 -11.98 -9.69
C ARG A 121 5.34 -12.47 -11.07
N VAL A 122 4.53 -12.14 -12.08
CA VAL A 122 4.89 -12.32 -13.49
C VAL A 122 5.17 -10.93 -14.06
N THR A 123 6.37 -10.73 -14.62
CA THR A 123 6.75 -9.44 -15.21
C THR A 123 6.03 -9.20 -16.53
N ARG A 124 5.97 -7.94 -16.97
CA ARG A 124 5.43 -7.57 -18.29
C ARG A 124 6.04 -8.42 -19.41
N GLN A 125 7.37 -8.52 -19.42
CA GLN A 125 8.11 -9.31 -20.40
C GLN A 125 7.70 -10.80 -20.37
N ASN A 126 7.60 -11.40 -19.19
CA ASN A 126 7.22 -12.81 -19.08
C ASN A 126 5.77 -13.05 -19.53
N MET A 127 4.84 -12.13 -19.24
CA MET A 127 3.47 -12.22 -19.74
C MET A 127 3.41 -12.16 -21.28
N GLU A 128 4.18 -11.26 -21.90
CA GLU A 128 4.26 -11.15 -23.36
C GLU A 128 4.86 -12.40 -24.00
N LEU A 129 5.88 -12.99 -23.38
CA LEU A 129 6.50 -14.24 -23.83
C LEU A 129 5.49 -15.40 -23.80
N GLU A 130 4.74 -15.57 -22.72
CA GLU A 130 3.73 -16.65 -22.62
C GLU A 130 2.63 -16.50 -23.67
N LEU A 131 2.11 -15.28 -23.87
CA LEU A 131 1.07 -15.02 -24.88
C LEU A 131 1.53 -15.28 -26.31
N ASN A 132 2.82 -15.13 -26.59
CA ASN A 132 3.38 -15.39 -27.92
C ASN A 132 3.63 -16.88 -28.17
N LYS A 133 3.87 -17.69 -27.12
CA LYS A 133 3.95 -19.15 -27.25
C LYS A 133 2.61 -19.74 -27.67
N SER A 134 1.53 -19.34 -27.00
CA SER A 134 0.17 -19.83 -27.28
C SER A 134 -0.40 -19.44 -28.65
N LYS A 135 0.29 -18.60 -29.43
CA LYS A 135 -0.09 -18.26 -30.81
C LYS A 135 0.59 -19.14 -31.86
N ASN A 136 1.64 -19.87 -31.47
CA ASN A 136 2.42 -20.74 -32.34
C ASN A 136 2.11 -22.23 -32.11
N ASP A 137 1.23 -22.55 -31.15
CA ASP A 137 0.63 -23.85 -30.91
C ASP A 137 -0.78 -23.91 -31.53
#